data_AF-A0A5Y2MYV3-F1
#
_entry.id   AF-A0A5Y2MYV3-F1
#
_cell.length_a   1.000
_cell.length_b   1.000
_cell.length_c   1.000
_cell.angle_alpha   90.00
_cell.angle_beta   90.00
_cell.angle_gamma   90.00
#
_symmetry.space_group_name_H-M   'P 1'
#
loop_
_entity.id
_entity.type
_entity.pdbx_description
1 polymer ?
#
loop_
_entity_poly.entity_id
_entity_poly.type
_entity_poly.pdbx_seq_one_letter_code
_entity_poly.pdbx_strand_id
1 'polypeptide(L)' 'MVYPTNIVALVESDFLVKTRDMMKDREQAFNLYEWAIKCLRTGENKEFVEQLLGELINEVFALNTQLNGREEINQ' A
#
# COMPACT_ATOMS: atom_id res chain seq x y z
N MET A 1 23.07 3.78 -8.80
CA MET A 1 22.05 4.59 -8.11
C MET A 1 21.04 3.64 -7.50
N VAL A 2 20.80 3.72 -6.18
CA VAL A 2 19.69 2.99 -5.55
C VAL A 2 18.44 3.79 -5.86
N TYR A 3 17.65 3.35 -6.83
CA TYR A 3 16.36 3.97 -7.09
C TYR A 3 15.50 3.81 -5.83
N PRO A 4 14.78 4.87 -5.39
CA PRO A 4 13.81 4.73 -4.32
C PRO A 4 12.86 3.59 -4.74
N THR A 5 12.78 2.57 -3.92
CA THR A 5 12.01 1.34 -4.23
C THR A 5 10.51 1.60 -4.24
N ASN A 6 10.09 2.76 -3.70
CA ASN A 6 8.72 3.21 -3.60
C ASN A 6 8.38 4.17 -4.76
N ILE A 7 7.30 3.87 -5.47
CA ILE A 7 6.75 4.71 -6.55
C ILE A 7 5.92 5.86 -5.95
N VAL A 8 5.24 5.59 -4.83
CA VAL A 8 4.51 6.60 -4.08
C VAL A 8 5.33 7.01 -2.86
N ALA A 9 5.68 8.29 -2.78
CA ALA A 9 6.38 8.85 -1.63
C ALA A 9 5.39 8.97 -0.45
N LEU A 10 5.58 8.12 0.56
CA LEU A 10 4.80 8.13 1.78
C LEU A 10 5.68 8.45 2.98
N VAL A 11 5.13 9.19 3.94
CA VAL A 11 5.71 9.33 5.27
C VAL A 11 5.24 8.15 6.10
N GLU A 12 6.18 7.45 6.74
CA GLU A 12 5.86 6.34 7.63
C GLU A 12 4.93 6.82 8.76
N SER A 13 3.83 6.11 8.98
CA SER A 13 2.80 6.48 9.96
C SER A 13 2.31 5.26 10.73
N ASP A 14 1.79 5.47 11.95
CA ASP A 14 1.20 4.40 12.76
C ASP A 14 0.08 3.66 12.01
N PHE A 15 -0.63 4.38 11.14
CA PHE A 15 -1.65 3.81 10.27
C PHE A 15 -1.05 2.82 9.25
N LEU A 16 0.07 3.16 8.62
CA LEU A 16 0.75 2.28 7.65
C LEU A 16 1.35 1.06 8.35
N VAL A 17 1.99 1.23 9.51
CA VAL A 17 2.50 0.12 10.31
C VAL A 17 1.38 -0.87 10.65
N LYS A 18 0.25 -0.36 11.13
CA LYS A 18 -0.92 -1.18 11.44
C LYS A 18 -1.50 -1.85 10.20
N THR A 19 -1.62 -1.13 9.10
CA THR A 19 -2.07 -1.64 7.81
C THR A 19 -1.24 -2.84 7.37
N ARG A 20 0.09 -2.75 7.40
CA ARG A 20 0.98 -3.87 7.04
C ARG A 20 0.80 -5.07 7.98
N ASP A 21 0.57 -4.83 9.25
CA ASP A 21 0.32 -5.91 10.21
C ASP A 21 -1.02 -6.61 9.94
N MET A 22 -2.08 -5.85 9.65
CA MET A 22 -3.39 -6.38 9.27
C MET A 22 -3.32 -7.23 8.00
N MET A 23 -2.43 -6.91 7.06
CA MET A 23 -2.26 -7.67 5.82
C MET A 23 -1.64 -9.07 6.01
N LYS A 24 -1.13 -9.40 7.20
CA LYS A 24 -0.58 -10.74 7.51
C LYS A 24 -1.65 -11.79 7.83
N ASP A 25 -2.86 -11.34 8.16
CA ASP A 25 -3.99 -12.20 8.46
C ASP A 25 -5.15 -11.94 7.48
N ARG A 26 -5.79 -13.01 7.03
CA ARG A 26 -6.82 -12.92 5.99
C ARG A 26 -8.07 -12.18 6.46
N GLU A 27 -8.48 -12.38 7.71
CA GLU A 27 -9.67 -11.72 8.27
C GLU A 27 -9.41 -10.24 8.48
N GLN A 28 -8.24 -9.91 9.03
CA GLN A 28 -7.78 -8.53 9.22
C GLN A 28 -7.64 -7.78 7.89
N ALA A 29 -7.08 -8.41 6.86
CA ALA A 29 -6.99 -7.83 5.52
C ALA A 29 -8.37 -7.54 4.92
N PHE A 30 -9.35 -8.44 5.12
CA PHE A 30 -10.73 -8.20 4.70
C PHE A 30 -11.38 -7.06 5.48
N ASN A 31 -11.18 -6.99 6.80
CA ASN A 31 -11.68 -5.91 7.65
C ASN A 31 -11.11 -4.54 7.22
N LEU A 32 -9.83 -4.49 6.84
CA LEU A 32 -9.20 -3.27 6.30
C LEU A 32 -9.86 -2.85 4.97
N TYR A 33 -10.15 -3.80 4.08
CA TYR A 33 -10.89 -3.54 2.84
C TYR A 33 -12.29 -2.97 3.13
N GLU A 34 -13.07 -3.60 4.02
CA GLU A 34 -14.41 -3.10 4.36
C GLU A 34 -14.37 -1.69 4.94
N TRP A 35 -13.41 -1.42 5.83
CA TRP A 35 -13.18 -0.09 6.38
C TRP A 35 -12.83 0.93 5.28
N ALA A 36 -11.95 0.59 4.34
CA ALA A 36 -11.56 1.46 3.23
C ALA A 36 -12.77 1.78 2.33
N ILE A 37 -13.58 0.78 1.98
CA ILE A 37 -14.82 0.97 1.20
C ILE A 37 -15.81 1.88 1.93
N LYS A 38 -15.96 1.71 3.25
CA LYS A 38 -16.80 2.61 4.06
C LYS A 38 -16.28 4.05 4.02
N CYS A 39 -14.98 4.26 4.16
CA CYS A 39 -14.36 5.59 4.10
C CYS A 39 -14.56 6.24 2.72
N LEU A 40 -14.39 5.48 1.63
CA LEU A 40 -14.66 5.95 0.26
C LEU A 40 -16.12 6.40 0.07
N ARG A 41 -17.08 5.63 0.58
CA ARG A 41 -18.52 5.95 0.45
C ARG A 41 -18.96 7.15 1.28
N THR A 42 -18.38 7.30 2.47
CA THR A 42 -18.71 8.38 3.42
C THR A 42 -17.93 9.66 3.16
N GLY A 43 -16.77 9.55 2.49
CA GLY A 43 -15.84 10.67 2.34
C GLY A 43 -15.04 10.99 3.61
N GLU A 44 -15.09 10.13 4.63
CA GLU A 44 -14.30 10.26 5.86
C GLU A 44 -12.91 9.63 5.68
N ASN A 45 -11.94 10.06 6.50
CA ASN A 45 -10.58 9.47 6.55
C ASN A 45 -9.84 9.43 5.20
N LYS A 46 -10.12 10.40 4.30
CA LYS A 46 -9.56 10.45 2.94
C LYS A 46 -8.04 10.31 2.92
N GLU A 47 -7.34 11.03 3.80
CA GLU A 47 -5.88 10.98 3.90
C GLU A 47 -5.36 9.57 4.21
N PHE A 48 -6.03 8.82 5.10
CA PHE A 48 -5.63 7.44 5.39
C PHE A 48 -5.94 6.49 4.24
N VAL A 49 -7.02 6.72 3.49
CA VAL A 49 -7.31 5.95 2.28
C VAL A 49 -6.28 6.23 1.19
N GLU A 50 -5.84 7.48 1.02
CA GLU A 50 -4.76 7.86 0.10
C GLU A 50 -3.43 7.21 0.50
N GLN A 51 -3.08 7.23 1.79
CA GLN A 51 -1.90 6.53 2.31
C GLN A 51 -1.98 5.01 2.07
N LEU A 52 -3.13 4.39 2.34
CA LEU A 52 -3.37 2.96 2.10
C LEU A 52 -3.17 2.60 0.61
N LEU A 53 -3.73 3.39 -0.30
CA LEU A 53 -3.57 3.18 -1.74
C LEU A 53 -2.11 3.29 -2.17
N GLY A 54 -1.39 4.29 -1.67
CA GLY A 54 0.03 4.46 -1.96
C GLY A 54 0.86 3.27 -1.48
N GLU A 55 0.56 2.75 -0.30
CA GLU A 55 1.27 1.60 0.28
C GLU A 55 1.02 0.34 -0.53
N LEU A 56 -0.24 0.07 -0.90
CA LEU A 56 -0.59 -1.09 -1.74
C LEU A 56 0.09 -1.03 -3.12
N ILE A 57 0.21 0.15 -3.71
CA ILE A 57 0.94 0.33 -4.98
C ILE A 57 2.43 0.00 -4.78
N ASN A 58 3.05 0.50 -3.72
CA ASN A 58 4.45 0.23 -3.41
C ASN A 58 4.70 -1.27 -3.17
N GLU A 59 3.84 -1.94 -2.40
CA GLU A 59 3.94 -3.37 -2.11
C GLU A 59 3.79 -4.22 -3.38
N VAL A 60 2.80 -3.94 -4.23
CA VAL A 60 2.61 -4.66 -5.51
C VAL A 60 3.78 -4.42 -6.45
N PHE A 61 4.32 -3.19 -6.50
CA PHE A 61 5.50 -2.88 -7.30
C PHE A 61 6.74 -3.64 -6.79
N ALA A 62 6.97 -3.66 -5.48
CA ALA A 62 8.06 -4.40 -4.87
C ALA A 62 7.94 -5.92 -5.16
N LEU A 63 6.74 -6.50 -5.06
CA LEU A 63 6.50 -7.90 -5.40
C LEU A 63 6.78 -8.19 -6.87
N ASN A 64 6.30 -7.35 -7.79
CA ASN A 64 6.52 -7.54 -9.23
C ASN A 64 8.00 -7.41 -9.61
N THR A 65 8.73 -6.46 -9.03
CA THR A 65 10.17 -6.29 -9.27
C THR A 65 11.01 -7.44 -8.69
N GLN A 66 10.56 -8.05 -7.60
CA GLN A 66 11.18 -9.26 -7.05
C GLN A 66 10.92 -10.50 -7.92
N LEU A 67 9.67 -10.68 -8.38
CA LEU A 67 9.25 -11.85 -9.14
C LEU A 67 9.82 -11.88 -10.57
N ASN A 68 9.81 -10.74 -11.27
CA ASN A 68 10.23 -10.67 -12.67
C ASN A 68 11.73 -10.37 -12.85
N GLY A 69 12.48 -10.27 -11.75
CA GLY A 69 13.78 -9.63 -11.76
C GLY A 69 13.67 -8.15 -12.12
N ARG A 70 14.74 -7.38 -11.91
CA ARG A 70 14.83 -6.00 -12.42
C ARG A 70 15.02 -6.03 -13.95
N GLU A 71 14.09 -6.61 -14.70
CA GLU A 71 13.98 -6.32 -16.13
C GLU A 71 13.51 -4.87 -16.25
N GLU A 72 14.53 -4.00 -16.28
CA GLU A 72 14.56 -2.60 -16.64
C GLU A 72 13.20 -1.98 -16.98
N ILE A 73 12.62 -1.27 -16.00
CA ILE A 73 11.65 -0.21 -16.30
C ILE A 73 12.47 0.99 -16.83
N ASN A 74 13.01 0.81 -18.03
CA ASN A 74 13.51 1.85 -18.91
C ASN A 74 12.79 1.68 -20.25
N GLN A 75 11.49 1.99 -20.27
CA GLN A 75 10.77 2.38 -21.48
C GLN A 75 9.86 3.56 -21.15
#